data_AF-A0A941CJQ1-F1
#
_entry.id   AF-A0A941CJQ1-F1
#
_cell.length_a   1.000
_cell.length_b   1.000
_cell.length_c   1.000
_cell.angle_alpha   90.00
_cell.angle_beta   90.00
_cell.angle_gamma   90.00
#
_symmetry.space_group_name_H-M   'P 1'
#
loop_
_entity.id
_entity.type
_entity.pdbx_description
1 polymer ?
#
loop_
_entity_poly.entity_id
_entity_poly.type
_entity_poly.pdbx_seq_one_letter_code
_entity_poly.pdbx_strand_id
1 'polypeptide(L)'
;MIKYIYYLKRKTNRVPLFFVVFSIDLVFHLIVSYIVTIYNPEILNVFDENMSLTEIFVLSVIIGPLIETFLFQYLIIEILSFFKKIKVNTIIIISSLAFSLIHYYNLIYIIVTFLSGTIYASYYLYLKIEKKRFQFLYIWVLHSLYNFSVFILDDILGW
;
A
#
# COMPACT_ATOMS: atom_id res chain seq x y z
N MET A 1 1.23 10.00 28.01
CA MET A 1 1.32 9.28 26.72
C MET A 1 0.72 10.07 25.54
N ILE A 2 -0.55 10.50 25.58
CA ILE A 2 -1.23 11.23 24.48
C ILE A 2 -0.56 12.59 24.14
N LYS A 3 -0.04 13.33 25.13
CA LYS A 3 0.73 14.57 24.89
C LYS A 3 2.08 14.35 24.19
N TYR A 4 2.71 13.20 24.36
CA TYR A 4 4.02 12.89 23.78
C TYR A 4 3.90 12.58 22.27
N ILE A 5 2.82 11.88 21.89
CA ILE A 5 2.43 11.66 20.49
C ILE A 5 2.05 12.99 19.82
N TYR A 6 1.42 13.91 20.56
CA TYR A 6 1.13 15.27 20.08
C TYR A 6 2.38 16.15 19.87
N TYR A 7 3.43 15.92 20.66
CA TYR A 7 4.70 16.64 20.53
C TYR A 7 5.50 16.19 19.30
N LEU A 8 5.51 14.89 19.00
CA LEU A 8 6.14 14.34 17.78
C LEU A 8 5.36 14.74 16.51
N LYS A 9 4.03 14.88 16.60
CA LYS A 9 3.13 15.28 15.50
C LYS A 9 3.52 16.59 14.79
N ARG A 10 4.13 17.55 15.48
CA ARG A 10 4.28 18.91 14.96
C ARG A 10 5.59 19.16 14.17
N LYS A 11 6.55 18.22 14.19
CA LYS A 11 7.89 18.46 13.62
C LYS A 11 8.33 17.46 12.54
N THR A 12 7.57 16.41 12.28
CA THR A 12 7.95 15.44 11.24
C THR A 12 7.69 16.01 9.85
N ASN A 13 8.75 16.23 9.09
CA ASN A 13 8.66 16.62 7.70
C ASN A 13 8.11 15.42 6.88
N ARG A 14 7.09 15.68 6.06
CA ARG A 14 6.38 14.66 5.28
C ARG A 14 7.28 13.94 4.27
N VAL A 15 8.32 14.61 3.78
CA VAL A 15 9.25 14.02 2.80
C VAL A 15 10.14 12.95 3.45
N PRO A 16 10.86 13.22 4.56
CA PRO A 16 11.54 12.16 5.31
C PRO A 16 10.60 11.03 5.75
N LEU A 17 9.39 11.36 6.20
CA LEU A 17 8.43 10.33 6.60
C LEU A 17 8.01 9.45 5.41
N PHE A 18 7.81 10.03 4.22
CA PHE A 18 7.51 9.27 3.01
C PHE A 18 8.58 8.21 2.75
N PHE A 19 9.86 8.59 2.79
CA PHE A 19 10.95 7.64 2.56
C PHE A 19 11.03 6.59 3.66
N VAL A 20 10.78 6.93 4.92
CA VAL A 20 10.71 5.94 6.01
C VAL A 20 9.57 4.95 5.78
N VAL A 21 8.38 5.42 5.41
CA VAL A 21 7.23 4.56 5.11
C VAL A 21 7.52 3.67 3.90
N PHE A 22 8.10 4.23 2.83
CA PHE A 22 8.53 3.48 1.66
C PHE A 22 9.57 2.40 2.00
N SER A 23 10.59 2.72 2.79
CA SER A 23 11.59 1.74 3.21
C SER A 23 10.99 0.62 4.06
N ILE A 24 10.05 0.94 4.96
CA ILE A 24 9.35 -0.07 5.75
C ILE A 24 8.51 -0.98 4.85
N ASP A 25 7.75 -0.39 3.92
CA ASP A 25 6.90 -1.12 2.98
C ASP A 25 7.76 -2.04 2.08
N LEU A 26 8.86 -1.52 1.53
CA LEU A 26 9.78 -2.27 0.70
C LEU A 26 10.43 -3.43 1.46
N VAL A 27 10.98 -3.18 2.65
CA VAL A 27 11.62 -4.24 3.47
C VAL A 27 10.61 -5.32 3.86
N PHE A 28 9.40 -4.93 4.25
CA PHE A 28 8.34 -5.88 4.57
C PHE A 28 8.06 -6.81 3.38
N HIS A 29 7.90 -6.26 2.18
CA HIS A 29 7.62 -7.07 1.00
C HIS A 29 8.81 -7.91 0.54
N LEU A 30 10.06 -7.43 0.67
CA LEU A 30 11.24 -8.25 0.39
C LEU A 30 11.31 -9.48 1.32
N ILE A 31 10.98 -9.31 2.60
CA ILE A 31 10.91 -10.42 3.55
C ILE A 31 9.80 -11.39 3.17
N VAL A 32 8.63 -10.88 2.81
CA VAL A 32 7.49 -11.71 2.38
C VAL A 32 7.80 -12.46 1.09
N SER A 33 8.33 -11.78 0.06
CA SER A 33 8.71 -12.38 -1.22
C SER A 33 9.70 -13.53 -0.97
N TYR A 34 10.75 -13.28 -0.19
CA TYR A 34 11.70 -14.33 0.20
C TYR A 34 11.03 -15.54 0.88
N ILE A 35 10.09 -15.31 1.81
CA ILE A 35 9.35 -16.40 2.48
C ILE A 35 8.47 -17.16 1.48
N VAL A 36 7.79 -16.45 0.58
CA VAL A 36 6.91 -17.04 -0.45
C VAL A 36 7.72 -17.87 -1.43
N THR A 37 8.86 -17.37 -1.91
CA THR A 37 9.76 -18.10 -2.82
C THR A 37 10.22 -19.43 -2.24
N ILE A 38 10.48 -19.50 -0.93
CA ILE A 38 10.84 -20.75 -0.25
C ILE A 38 9.63 -21.69 -0.11
N TYR A 39 8.44 -21.16 0.14
CA TYR A 39 7.24 -21.95 0.40
C TYR A 39 6.56 -22.46 -0.87
N ASN A 40 6.24 -21.56 -1.80
CA ASN A 40 5.69 -21.86 -3.11
C ASN A 40 5.91 -20.66 -4.06
N PRO A 41 6.89 -20.71 -4.97
CA PRO A 41 7.21 -19.60 -5.87
C PRO A 41 6.12 -19.32 -6.91
N GLU A 42 5.25 -20.28 -7.25
CA GLU A 42 4.15 -20.07 -8.21
C GLU A 42 3.16 -18.99 -7.75
N ILE A 43 3.14 -18.67 -6.45
CA ILE A 43 2.29 -17.61 -5.88
C ILE A 43 2.66 -16.22 -6.42
N LEU A 44 3.93 -16.02 -6.84
CA LEU A 44 4.42 -14.74 -7.36
C LEU A 44 4.08 -14.54 -8.85
N ASN A 45 3.69 -15.60 -9.56
CA ASN A 45 3.31 -15.55 -10.97
C ASN A 45 1.85 -15.09 -11.12
N VAL A 46 1.61 -13.80 -10.86
CA VAL A 46 0.25 -13.22 -10.89
C VAL A 46 -0.22 -12.92 -12.32
N PHE A 47 0.69 -12.65 -13.24
CA PHE A 47 0.38 -12.31 -14.63
C PHE A 47 0.41 -13.53 -15.55
N ASP A 48 -0.41 -13.48 -16.61
CA ASP A 48 -0.41 -14.49 -17.67
C ASP A 48 0.94 -14.47 -18.41
N GLU A 49 1.51 -15.65 -18.66
CA GLU A 49 2.79 -15.83 -19.37
C GLU A 49 2.79 -15.18 -20.77
N ASN A 50 1.61 -14.93 -21.35
CA ASN A 50 1.48 -14.29 -22.67
C ASN A 50 1.49 -12.76 -22.62
N MET A 51 1.46 -12.14 -21.44
CA MET A 51 1.52 -10.67 -21.34
C MET A 51 2.92 -10.15 -21.65
N SER A 52 2.99 -9.05 -22.41
CA SER A 52 4.25 -8.36 -22.63
C SER A 52 4.72 -7.61 -21.38
N LEU A 53 6.03 -7.40 -21.24
CA LEU A 53 6.61 -6.58 -20.16
C LEU A 53 5.99 -5.17 -20.08
N THR A 54 5.59 -4.61 -21.23
CA THR A 54 4.94 -3.29 -21.25
C THR A 54 3.54 -3.34 -20.66
N GLU A 55 2.77 -4.38 -20.97
CA GLU A 55 1.44 -4.57 -20.38
C GLU A 55 1.55 -4.79 -18.87
N ILE A 56 2.47 -5.65 -18.43
CA ILE A 56 2.73 -5.91 -17.01
C ILE A 56 3.09 -4.59 -16.31
N PHE A 57 4.07 -3.83 -16.83
CA PHE A 57 4.46 -2.55 -16.25
C PHE A 57 3.30 -1.56 -16.15
N VAL A 58 2.54 -1.37 -17.23
CA VAL A 58 1.44 -0.39 -17.25
C VAL A 58 0.36 -0.81 -16.25
N LEU A 59 0.01 -2.08 -16.19
CA LEU A 59 -1.02 -2.58 -15.28
C LEU A 59 -0.54 -2.59 -13.82
N SER A 60 0.63 -3.12 -13.53
CA SER A 60 1.13 -3.32 -12.16
C SER A 60 1.69 -2.05 -11.52
N VAL A 61 2.33 -1.16 -12.30
CA VAL A 61 3.03 0.02 -11.75
C VAL A 61 2.16 1.27 -11.82
N ILE A 62 1.33 1.40 -12.85
CA ILE A 62 0.59 2.65 -13.12
C ILE A 62 -0.90 2.48 -12.83
N ILE A 63 -1.58 1.64 -13.61
CA ILE A 63 -3.05 1.58 -13.65
C ILE A 63 -3.62 0.92 -12.39
N GLY A 64 -3.13 -0.26 -12.02
CA GLY A 64 -3.54 -0.98 -10.82
C GLY A 64 -3.38 -0.11 -9.57
N PRO A 65 -2.17 0.40 -9.27
CA PRO A 65 -1.96 1.26 -8.11
C PRO A 65 -2.82 2.52 -8.11
N LEU A 66 -3.07 3.12 -9.28
CA LEU A 66 -3.93 4.31 -9.38
C LEU A 66 -5.38 3.97 -8.99
N ILE A 67 -5.95 2.93 -9.61
CA ILE A 67 -7.34 2.52 -9.39
C ILE A 67 -7.52 2.03 -7.96
N GLU A 68 -6.63 1.18 -7.47
CA GLU A 68 -6.73 0.59 -6.14
C GLU A 68 -6.54 1.65 -5.04
N THR A 69 -5.56 2.55 -5.19
CA THR A 69 -5.39 3.64 -4.23
C THR A 69 -6.62 4.53 -4.22
N PHE A 70 -7.21 4.80 -5.39
CA PHE A 70 -8.40 5.64 -5.49
C PHE A 70 -9.61 4.99 -4.82
N LEU A 71 -9.89 3.73 -5.12
CA LEU A 71 -11.05 3.03 -4.59
C LEU A 71 -10.90 2.72 -3.10
N PHE A 72 -9.78 2.14 -2.70
CA PHE A 72 -9.66 1.59 -1.35
C PHE A 72 -9.10 2.61 -0.36
N GLN A 73 -8.08 3.37 -0.74
CA GLN A 73 -7.44 4.29 0.21
C GLN A 73 -8.06 5.68 0.19
N TYR A 74 -8.50 6.18 -0.96
CA TYR A 74 -9.14 7.49 -1.02
C TYR A 74 -10.65 7.39 -0.74
N LEU A 75 -11.40 6.70 -1.60
CA LEU A 75 -12.86 6.74 -1.58
C LEU A 75 -13.44 6.17 -0.27
N ILE A 76 -13.03 4.97 0.14
CA ILE A 76 -13.50 4.38 1.41
C ILE A 76 -13.14 5.28 2.59
N ILE A 77 -11.90 5.76 2.68
CA ILE A 77 -11.46 6.59 3.81
C ILE A 77 -12.22 7.92 3.84
N GLU A 78 -12.42 8.60 2.70
CA GLU A 78 -13.18 9.85 2.64
C GLU A 78 -14.64 9.65 3.04
N ILE A 79 -15.30 8.61 2.52
CA ILE A 79 -16.69 8.26 2.88
C ILE A 79 -16.79 7.99 4.38
N LEU A 80 -15.94 7.12 4.93
CA LEU A 80 -16.02 6.78 6.36
C LEU A 80 -15.63 7.96 7.27
N SER A 81 -14.67 8.79 6.84
CA SER A 81 -14.26 10.00 7.59
C SER A 81 -15.35 11.07 7.64
N PHE A 82 -16.27 11.09 6.66
CA PHE A 82 -17.43 11.99 6.68
C PHE A 82 -18.33 11.71 7.89
N PHE A 83 -18.43 10.45 8.31
CA PHE A 83 -19.18 10.06 9.50
C PHE A 83 -18.35 10.25 10.78
N LYS A 84 -18.56 11.38 11.47
CA LYS A 84 -17.81 11.80 12.68
C LYS A 84 -17.73 10.77 13.82
N LYS A 85 -18.54 9.71 13.82
CA LYS A 85 -18.59 8.68 14.87
C LYS A 85 -17.66 7.48 14.61
N ILE A 86 -17.13 7.33 13.40
CA ILE A 86 -16.28 6.19 13.05
C ILE A 86 -14.87 6.44 13.56
N LYS A 87 -14.33 5.49 14.33
CA LYS A 87 -12.99 5.57 14.89
C LYS A 87 -11.94 5.37 13.78
N VAL A 88 -10.82 6.07 13.88
CA VAL A 88 -9.67 5.97 12.94
C VAL A 88 -9.27 4.53 12.68
N ASN A 89 -9.11 3.71 13.73
CA ASN A 89 -8.74 2.30 13.60
C ASN A 89 -9.76 1.48 12.80
N THR A 90 -11.05 1.79 12.94
CA THR A 90 -12.12 1.14 12.18
C THR A 90 -12.04 1.50 10.69
N ILE A 91 -11.73 2.77 10.37
CA ILE A 91 -11.53 3.21 8.98
C ILE A 91 -10.35 2.46 8.36
N ILE A 92 -9.22 2.37 9.07
CA ILE A 92 -8.04 1.63 8.62
C ILE A 92 -8.40 0.17 8.34
N ILE A 93 -9.01 -0.52 9.29
CA ILE A 93 -9.36 -1.95 9.13
C ILE A 93 -10.28 -2.16 7.93
N ILE A 94 -11.32 -1.34 7.77
CA ILE A 94 -12.26 -1.49 6.64
C ILE A 94 -11.56 -1.23 5.30
N SER A 95 -10.76 -0.16 5.21
CA SER A 95 -9.97 0.19 4.03
C SER A 95 -9.01 -0.94 3.63
N SER A 96 -8.25 -1.45 4.60
CA SER A 96 -7.29 -2.53 4.40
C SER A 96 -7.97 -3.84 4.01
N LEU A 97 -9.08 -4.21 4.66
CA LEU A 97 -9.83 -5.42 4.31
C LEU A 97 -10.38 -5.34 2.89
N ALA A 98 -10.97 -4.20 2.50
CA ALA A 98 -11.49 -4.03 1.15
C ALA A 98 -10.37 -4.14 0.09
N PHE A 99 -9.21 -3.53 0.35
CA PHE A 99 -8.02 -3.62 -0.50
C PHE A 99 -7.48 -5.06 -0.59
N SER A 100 -7.43 -5.80 0.51
CA SER A 100 -6.90 -7.16 0.49
C SER A 100 -7.85 -8.18 -0.13
N LEU A 101 -9.17 -7.99 0.03
CA LEU A 101 -10.16 -8.98 -0.39
C LEU A 101 -10.35 -9.05 -1.92
N ILE A 102 -9.95 -8.03 -2.68
CA ILE A 102 -9.93 -8.14 -4.14
C ILE A 102 -8.87 -9.14 -4.63
N HIS A 103 -7.90 -9.49 -3.79
CA HIS A 103 -6.85 -10.45 -4.07
C HIS A 103 -7.22 -11.88 -3.65
N TYR A 104 -8.50 -12.25 -3.82
CA TYR A 104 -9.08 -13.50 -3.30
C TYR A 104 -8.49 -14.78 -3.92
N TYR A 105 -7.65 -14.67 -4.94
CA TYR A 105 -6.99 -15.79 -5.60
C TYR A 105 -5.93 -16.46 -4.72
N ASN A 106 -5.40 -15.79 -3.68
CA ASN A 106 -4.39 -16.37 -2.81
C ASN A 106 -4.46 -15.86 -1.36
N LEU A 107 -4.65 -16.76 -0.40
CA LEU A 107 -4.78 -16.40 1.02
C LEU A 107 -3.54 -15.71 1.60
N ILE A 108 -2.33 -16.16 1.23
CA ILE A 108 -1.08 -15.52 1.67
C ILE A 108 -1.05 -14.09 1.14
N TYR A 109 -1.40 -13.90 -0.13
CA TYR A 109 -1.44 -12.58 -0.75
C TYR A 109 -2.51 -11.67 -0.12
N ILE A 110 -3.67 -12.18 0.28
CA ILE A 110 -4.67 -11.42 1.07
C ILE A 110 -4.05 -10.93 2.39
N ILE A 111 -3.34 -11.80 3.13
CA ILE A 111 -2.73 -11.42 4.41
C ILE A 111 -1.66 -10.34 4.22
N VAL A 112 -0.82 -10.49 3.19
CA VAL A 112 0.25 -9.55 2.87
C VAL A 112 -0.33 -8.21 2.44
N THR A 113 -1.23 -8.21 1.46
CA THR A 113 -1.89 -7.00 0.96
C THR A 113 -2.73 -6.30 2.03
N PHE A 114 -3.28 -7.03 3.02
CA PHE A 114 -3.92 -6.42 4.18
C PHE A 114 -2.96 -5.57 5.02
N LEU A 115 -1.71 -6.02 5.20
CA LEU A 115 -0.67 -5.28 5.91
C LEU A 115 -0.24 -4.05 5.12
N SER A 116 -0.03 -4.17 3.81
CA SER A 116 0.29 -3.04 2.92
C SER A 116 -0.85 -2.02 2.88
N GLY A 117 -2.09 -2.48 2.75
CA GLY A 117 -3.30 -1.67 2.85
C GLY A 117 -3.40 -0.94 4.19
N THR A 118 -2.93 -1.56 5.28
CA THR A 118 -2.88 -0.94 6.61
C THR A 118 -1.84 0.16 6.68
N ILE A 119 -0.66 -0.02 6.08
CA ILE A 119 0.37 1.01 5.97
C ILE A 119 -0.19 2.20 5.16
N TYR A 120 -0.81 1.94 4.01
CA TYR A 120 -1.36 2.96 3.13
C TYR A 120 -2.51 3.74 3.78
N ALA A 121 -3.48 3.06 4.37
CA ALA A 121 -4.60 3.69 5.07
C ALA A 121 -4.13 4.53 6.27
N SER A 122 -3.17 4.00 7.04
CA SER A 122 -2.58 4.71 8.18
C SER A 122 -1.85 5.98 7.74
N TYR A 123 -1.05 5.88 6.67
CA TYR A 123 -0.30 7.03 6.16
C TYR A 123 -1.23 8.08 5.53
N TYR A 124 -2.26 7.66 4.80
CA TYR A 124 -3.29 8.55 4.26
C TYR A 124 -3.97 9.35 5.39
N LEU A 125 -4.46 8.65 6.42
CA LEU A 125 -5.13 9.26 7.57
C LEU A 125 -4.19 10.16 8.36
N TYR A 126 -2.93 9.80 8.52
CA TYR A 126 -1.92 10.68 9.11
C TYR A 126 -1.82 12.00 8.32
N LEU A 127 -1.64 11.94 7.00
CA LEU A 127 -1.54 13.13 6.15
C LEU A 127 -2.81 13.98 6.22
N LYS A 128 -3.98 13.33 6.26
CA LYS A 128 -5.28 13.99 6.40
C LYS A 128 -5.46 14.70 7.74
N ILE A 129 -5.18 14.02 8.84
CA ILE A 129 -5.30 14.57 10.20
C ILE A 129 -4.33 15.75 10.38
N GLU A 130 -3.12 15.66 9.82
CA GLU A 130 -2.13 16.73 9.82
C GLU A 130 -2.38 17.80 8.74
N LYS A 131 -3.54 17.74 8.06
CA LYS A 131 -3.98 18.68 7.02
C LYS A 131 -2.94 18.91 5.92
N LYS A 132 -2.16 17.88 5.59
CA LYS A 132 -1.19 17.93 4.49
C LYS A 132 -1.95 17.84 3.17
N ARG A 133 -1.52 18.61 2.16
CA ARG A 133 -2.10 18.54 0.81
C ARG A 133 -1.62 17.29 0.08
N PHE A 134 -2.41 16.89 -0.93
CA PHE A 134 -2.09 15.82 -1.88
C PHE A 134 -1.94 14.43 -1.25
N GLN A 135 -2.77 14.12 -0.24
CA GLN A 135 -2.73 12.84 0.47
C GLN A 135 -2.82 11.65 -0.48
N PHE A 136 -3.77 11.70 -1.43
CA PHE A 136 -3.92 10.70 -2.47
C PHE A 136 -2.64 10.49 -3.29
N LEU A 137 -2.01 11.58 -3.76
CA LEU A 137 -0.79 11.51 -4.56
C LEU A 137 0.36 10.87 -3.79
N TYR A 138 0.50 11.15 -2.49
CA TYR A 138 1.52 10.50 -1.66
C TYR A 138 1.32 8.98 -1.60
N ILE A 139 0.08 8.51 -1.44
CA ILE A 139 -0.18 7.07 -1.36
C ILE A 139 -0.05 6.41 -2.72
N TRP A 140 -0.55 7.04 -3.78
CA TRP A 140 -0.46 6.49 -5.12
C TRP A 140 1.01 6.37 -5.56
N VAL A 141 1.83 7.40 -5.35
CA VAL A 141 3.27 7.34 -5.67
C VAL A 141 3.98 6.31 -4.80
N LEU A 142 3.65 6.20 -3.51
CA LEU A 142 4.20 5.16 -2.63
C LEU A 142 3.92 3.76 -3.21
N HIS A 143 2.66 3.50 -3.57
CA HIS A 143 2.19 2.22 -4.08
C HIS A 143 2.78 1.91 -5.46
N SER A 144 2.86 2.89 -6.36
CA SER A 144 3.51 2.75 -7.66
C SER A 144 5.02 2.51 -7.54
N LEU A 145 5.72 3.19 -6.63
CA LEU A 145 7.17 2.95 -6.42
C LEU A 145 7.45 1.57 -5.86
N TYR A 146 6.58 1.08 -4.97
CA TYR A 146 6.65 -0.29 -4.49
C TYR A 146 6.48 -1.28 -5.66
N ASN A 147 5.39 -1.18 -6.43
CA ASN A 147 5.15 -2.07 -7.58
C ASN A 147 6.24 -1.96 -8.63
N PHE A 148 6.80 -0.76 -8.85
CA PHE A 148 7.95 -0.60 -9.73
C PHE A 148 9.17 -1.37 -9.21
N SER A 149 9.41 -1.35 -7.90
CA SER A 149 10.53 -2.09 -7.31
C SER A 149 10.35 -3.60 -7.51
N VAL A 150 9.13 -4.11 -7.32
CA VAL A 150 8.77 -5.51 -7.58
C VAL A 150 8.94 -5.85 -9.06
N PHE A 151 8.39 -5.05 -9.97
CA PHE A 151 8.54 -5.23 -11.42
C PHE A 151 10.01 -5.34 -11.84
N ILE A 152 10.90 -4.52 -11.27
CA ILE A 152 12.33 -4.61 -11.56
C ILE A 152 12.93 -5.92 -11.03
N LEU A 153 12.55 -6.35 -9.82
CA LEU A 153 13.10 -7.58 -9.21
C LEU A 153 12.61 -8.82 -9.94
N ASP A 154 11.31 -8.93 -10.15
CA ASP A 154 10.66 -10.16 -10.61
C ASP A 154 10.70 -10.25 -12.15
N ASP A 155 10.26 -9.20 -12.85
CA ASP A 155 10.07 -9.23 -14.31
C ASP A 155 11.32 -8.86 -15.12
N ILE A 156 12.25 -8.10 -14.54
CA ILE A 156 13.49 -7.66 -15.22
C ILE A 156 14.71 -8.45 -14.76
N LEU A 157 14.86 -8.68 -13.45
CA LEU A 157 16.03 -9.36 -12.89
C LEU A 157 15.80 -10.85 -12.63
N GLY A 158 14.54 -11.32 -12.56
CA GLY A 158 14.19 -12.72 -12.31
C GLY A 158 14.59 -13.21 -10.93
N TRP A 159 14.44 -12.36 -9.90
CA TRP A 159 14.77 -12.66 -8.49
C TRP A 159 13.62 -13.30 -7.73
#